data_AF-A0A7Y2AFY5-F1
#
_entry.id   AF-A0A7Y2AFY5-F1
#
_cell.length_a   1.000
_cell.length_b   1.000
_cell.length_c   1.000
_cell.angle_alpha   90.00
_cell.angle_beta   90.00
_cell.angle_gamma   90.00
#
_symmetry.space_group_name_H-M   'P 1'
#
loop_
_entity.id
_entity.type
_entity.pdbx_description
1 polymer ?
#
loop_
_entity_poly.entity_id
_entity_poly.type
_entity_poly.pdbx_seq_one_letter_code
_entity_poly.pdbx_strand_id
1 'polypeptide(L)'
;MGCRLPGAASPSDYWKLIAAGTEAVGPVPPDRWDQNLYYDPTGRAPGKMSVNAIGAVDQVDGFDPGFFGIAPREASRMDPQQRLLLEVAWETFENAGIPADSMRGSNTGVFIGIGGTDYSK
;
A
#
# COMPACT_ATOMS: atom_id res chain seq x y z
N MET A 1 2.94 2.99 15.49
CA MET A 1 2.33 3.20 14.16
C MET A 1 3.17 2.46 13.14
N GLY A 2 2.55 1.74 12.20
CA GLY A 2 3.14 1.35 10.94
C GLY A 2 2.46 2.11 9.79
N CYS A 3 3.15 2.32 8.68
CA CYS A 3 2.53 2.87 7.47
C CYS A 3 3.35 2.57 6.22
N ARG A 4 2.66 2.57 5.08
CA ARG A 4 3.23 2.64 3.73
C ARG A 4 2.57 3.81 3.01
N LEU A 5 3.37 4.76 2.59
CA LEU A 5 2.92 5.99 1.94
C LEU A 5 3.83 6.29 0.73
N PRO A 6 3.38 7.09 -0.24
CA PRO A 6 4.24 7.50 -1.35
C PRO A 6 5.54 8.14 -0.84
N GLY A 7 6.69 7.62 -1.29
CA GLY A 7 8.01 8.08 -0.86
C GLY A 7 8.40 7.73 0.59
N ALA A 8 7.59 6.97 1.32
CA ALA A 8 7.85 6.64 2.72
C ALA A 8 7.40 5.21 3.07
N ALA A 9 8.39 4.35 3.34
CA ALA A 9 8.15 2.97 3.75
C ALA A 9 7.87 2.82 5.27
N SER A 10 8.02 3.89 6.05
CA SER A 10 7.87 3.83 7.52
C SER A 10 7.44 5.19 8.09
N PRO A 11 6.97 5.24 9.35
CA PRO A 11 6.64 6.52 10.01
C PRO A 11 7.83 7.48 10.12
N SER A 12 9.05 6.96 10.30
CA SER A 12 10.24 7.80 10.39
C SER A 12 10.63 8.39 9.03
N ASP A 13 10.45 7.64 7.95
CA ASP A 13 10.67 8.15 6.59
C ASP A 13 9.58 9.15 6.20
N TYR A 14 8.34 8.88 6.59
CA TYR A 14 7.25 9.83 6.41
C TYR A 14 7.52 11.16 7.12
N TRP A 15 8.02 11.10 8.37
CA TRP A 15 8.42 12.31 9.11
C TRP A 15 9.51 13.10 8.39
N LYS A 16 10.55 12.43 7.86
CA LYS A 16 11.61 13.10 7.10
C LYS A 16 11.05 13.78 5.85
N LEU A 17 10.17 13.10 5.12
CA LEU A 17 9.54 13.59 3.90
C LEU A 17 8.76 14.88 4.14
N ILE A 18 7.90 14.89 5.17
CA ILE A 18 7.10 16.07 5.51
C ILE A 18 7.96 17.19 6.09
N ALA A 19 8.96 16.88 6.92
CA ALA A 19 9.87 17.87 7.49
C ALA A 19 10.72 18.55 6.41
N ALA A 20 11.04 17.83 5.33
CA ALA A 20 11.74 18.36 4.17
C ALA A 20 10.81 19.06 3.14
N GLY A 21 9.48 19.00 3.32
CA GLY A 21 8.51 19.51 2.34
C GLY A 21 8.63 18.84 0.96
N THR A 22 8.99 17.56 0.93
CA THR A 22 9.23 16.81 -0.31
C THR A 22 7.91 16.39 -0.97
N GLU A 23 7.78 16.63 -2.27
CA GLU A 23 6.66 16.14 -3.09
C GLU A 23 6.88 14.65 -3.44
N ALA A 24 5.85 13.83 -3.21
CA ALA A 24 5.88 12.38 -3.42
C ALA A 24 4.91 11.91 -4.52
N VAL A 25 4.15 12.83 -5.10
CA VAL A 25 3.34 12.61 -6.30
C VAL A 25 4.23 12.72 -7.53
N GLY A 26 4.21 11.69 -8.36
CA GLY A 26 5.04 11.58 -9.55
C GLY A 26 4.30 10.95 -10.73
N PRO A 27 5.00 10.66 -11.84
CA PRO A 27 4.40 9.95 -12.97
C PRO A 27 3.92 8.55 -12.56
N VAL A 28 2.99 7.97 -13.33
CA VAL A 28 2.56 6.58 -13.11
C VAL A 28 3.76 5.64 -13.32
N PRO A 29 4.08 4.76 -12.35
CA PRO A 29 5.15 3.79 -12.53
C PRO A 29 4.87 2.84 -13.71
N PRO A 30 5.89 2.52 -14.53
CA PRO A 30 5.69 1.78 -15.79
C PRO A 30 5.25 0.32 -15.60
N ASP A 31 5.43 -0.22 -14.40
CA ASP A 31 4.99 -1.55 -13.97
C ASP A 31 3.50 -1.60 -13.58
N ARG A 32 2.81 -0.44 -13.49
CA ARG A 32 1.38 -0.38 -13.18
C ARG A 32 0.50 -0.49 -14.42
N TRP A 33 0.64 0.46 -15.34
CA TRP A 33 -0.01 0.45 -16.66
C TRP A 33 0.70 1.43 -17.60
N ASP A 34 0.52 1.26 -18.92
CA ASP A 34 1.02 2.23 -19.89
C ASP A 34 0.12 3.47 -19.90
N GLN A 35 0.60 4.53 -19.26
CA GLN A 35 -0.11 5.79 -19.13
C GLN A 35 -0.42 6.44 -20.50
N ASN A 36 0.43 6.24 -21.51
CA ASN A 36 0.25 6.85 -22.84
C ASN A 36 -1.00 6.30 -23.55
N LEU A 37 -1.42 5.08 -23.23
CA LEU A 37 -2.64 4.49 -23.78
C LEU A 37 -3.91 5.16 -23.25
N TYR A 38 -3.85 5.86 -22.12
CA TYR A 38 -5.03 6.40 -21.44
C TYR A 38 -5.01 7.91 -21.27
N TYR A 39 -3.87 8.59 -21.45
CA TYR A 39 -3.77 10.02 -21.22
C TYR A 39 -4.30 10.89 -22.39
N ASP A 40 -5.14 11.87 -22.08
CA ASP A 40 -5.56 12.98 -22.96
C ASP A 40 -5.53 14.30 -22.16
N PRO A 41 -4.58 15.22 -22.44
CA PRO A 41 -4.47 16.48 -21.72
C PRO A 41 -5.68 17.41 -21.91
N THR A 42 -6.50 17.19 -22.94
CA THR A 42 -7.70 18.01 -23.19
C THR A 42 -8.88 17.61 -22.31
N GLY A 43 -8.88 16.38 -21.76
CA GLY A 43 -9.96 15.82 -20.95
C GLY A 43 -11.28 15.62 -21.71
N ARG A 44 -11.24 15.57 -23.05
CA ARG A 44 -12.45 15.50 -23.89
C ARG A 44 -12.64 14.16 -24.56
N ALA A 45 -11.56 13.39 -24.76
CA ALA A 45 -11.65 12.09 -25.38
C ALA A 45 -12.35 11.07 -24.44
N PRO A 46 -13.43 10.41 -24.90
CA PRO A 46 -14.08 9.36 -24.12
C PRO A 46 -13.10 8.23 -23.77
N GLY A 47 -13.17 7.74 -22.52
CA GLY A 47 -12.31 6.65 -22.04
C GLY A 47 -10.86 7.03 -21.77
N LYS A 48 -10.52 8.33 -21.74
CA LYS A 48 -9.20 8.86 -21.42
C LYS A 48 -9.19 9.59 -20.06
N MET A 49 -8.00 9.66 -19.45
CA MET A 49 -7.71 10.41 -18.24
C MET A 49 -6.94 11.70 -18.58
N SER A 50 -7.24 12.80 -17.92
CA SER A 50 -6.47 14.05 -18.01
C SER A 50 -5.44 14.22 -16.90
N VAL A 51 -5.39 13.29 -15.95
CA VAL A 51 -4.41 13.24 -14.86
C VAL A 51 -3.28 12.30 -15.26
N ASN A 52 -2.04 12.74 -15.02
CA ASN A 52 -0.80 12.00 -15.35
C ASN A 52 0.11 11.78 -14.13
N ALA A 53 -0.39 12.05 -12.93
CA ALA A 53 0.40 11.98 -11.71
C ALA A 53 -0.33 11.19 -10.62
N ILE A 54 0.43 10.47 -9.80
CA ILE A 54 -0.05 9.59 -8.74
C ILE A 54 0.92 9.58 -7.57
N GLY A 55 0.39 9.51 -6.35
CA GLY A 55 1.16 9.08 -5.19
C GLY A 55 1.17 7.55 -5.14
N ALA A 56 2.22 6.93 -5.69
CA ALA A 56 2.34 5.47 -5.71
C ALA A 56 3.05 4.95 -4.45
N VAL A 57 2.52 3.88 -3.87
CA VAL A 57 3.24 3.09 -2.87
C VAL A 57 4.17 2.12 -3.61
N ASP A 58 5.43 2.09 -3.19
CA ASP A 58 6.45 1.20 -3.74
C ASP A 58 6.18 -0.26 -3.37
N GLN A 59 6.60 -1.18 -4.25
CA GLN A 59 6.59 -2.63 -4.00
C GLN A 59 5.22 -3.17 -3.52
N VAL A 60 4.11 -2.65 -4.06
CA VAL A 60 2.75 -3.09 -3.68
C VAL A 60 2.52 -4.60 -3.86
N ASP A 61 3.25 -5.22 -4.78
CA ASP A 61 3.15 -6.66 -5.06
C ASP A 61 4.08 -7.51 -4.17
N GLY A 62 4.97 -6.86 -3.41
CA GLY A 62 5.83 -7.49 -2.43
C GLY A 62 5.04 -7.94 -1.20
N PHE A 63 5.37 -9.12 -0.69
CA PHE A 63 4.79 -9.69 0.53
C PHE A 63 5.65 -10.85 1.03
N ASP A 64 5.81 -11.00 2.35
CA ASP A 64 6.41 -12.20 2.97
C ASP A 64 5.30 -13.18 3.43
N PRO A 65 4.83 -14.09 2.58
CA PRO A 65 3.75 -14.99 2.96
C PRO A 65 4.19 -16.02 4.02
N GLY A 66 5.48 -16.37 4.07
CA GLY A 66 6.01 -17.35 5.03
C GLY A 66 5.91 -16.84 6.45
N PHE A 67 6.22 -15.56 6.65
CA PHE A 67 6.09 -14.88 7.93
C PHE A 67 4.66 -14.94 8.49
N PHE A 68 3.65 -14.73 7.64
CA PHE A 68 2.24 -14.76 8.03
C PHE A 68 1.61 -16.17 7.99
N GLY A 69 2.39 -17.21 7.70
CA GLY A 69 1.89 -18.59 7.62
C GLY A 69 0.94 -18.84 6.43
N ILE A 70 1.07 -18.04 5.37
CA ILE A 70 0.24 -18.10 4.17
C ILE A 70 0.97 -18.88 3.07
N ALA A 71 0.26 -19.75 2.35
CA ALA A 71 0.85 -20.48 1.24
C ALA A 71 1.20 -19.53 0.07
N PRO A 72 2.34 -19.70 -0.63
CA PRO A 72 2.68 -18.83 -1.77
C PRO A 72 1.59 -18.74 -2.86
N ARG A 73 0.86 -19.84 -3.09
CA ARG A 73 -0.24 -19.91 -4.05
C ARG A 73 -1.47 -19.10 -3.63
N GLU A 74 -1.68 -18.97 -2.32
CA GLU A 74 -2.75 -18.14 -1.76
C GLU A 74 -2.35 -16.67 -1.84
N ALA A 75 -1.12 -16.35 -1.42
CA ALA A 75 -0.56 -15.01 -1.47
C ALA A 75 -0.62 -14.37 -2.86
N SER A 76 -0.36 -15.14 -3.92
CA SER A 76 -0.43 -14.64 -5.31
C SER A 76 -1.82 -14.20 -5.76
N ARG A 77 -2.87 -14.53 -4.99
CA ARG A 77 -4.27 -14.19 -5.27
C ARG A 77 -4.85 -13.21 -4.26
N MET A 78 -4.13 -12.93 -3.17
CA MET A 78 -4.56 -11.96 -2.18
C MET A 78 -4.53 -10.57 -2.76
N ASP A 79 -5.52 -9.74 -2.45
CA ASP A 79 -5.47 -8.33 -2.79
C ASP A 79 -4.27 -7.66 -2.10
N PRO A 80 -3.44 -6.85 -2.80
CA PRO A 80 -2.34 -6.12 -2.19
C PRO A 80 -2.73 -5.28 -0.97
N GLN A 81 -3.97 -4.77 -0.91
CA GLN A 81 -4.48 -4.05 0.26
C GLN A 81 -4.48 -4.94 1.51
N GLN A 82 -4.80 -6.23 1.38
CA GLN A 82 -4.78 -7.20 2.48
C GLN A 82 -3.35 -7.52 2.90
N ARG A 83 -2.43 -7.67 1.94
CA ARG A 83 -1.01 -7.93 2.19
C ARG A 83 -0.36 -6.77 2.95
N LEU A 84 -0.56 -5.54 2.47
CA LEU A 84 -0.08 -4.33 3.13
C LEU A 84 -0.68 -4.15 4.52
N LEU A 85 -1.97 -4.45 4.70
CA LEU A 85 -2.62 -4.41 6.01
C LEU A 85 -1.93 -5.34 7.02
N LEU A 86 -1.58 -6.56 6.63
CA LEU A 86 -0.90 -7.51 7.51
C LEU A 86 0.48 -7.00 7.94
N GLU A 87 1.28 -6.50 7.00
CA GLU A 87 2.60 -5.93 7.28
C GLU A 87 2.51 -4.70 8.19
N VAL A 88 1.67 -3.73 7.85
CA VAL A 88 1.53 -2.48 8.61
C VAL A 88 0.93 -2.72 10.00
N ALA A 89 0.03 -3.69 10.15
CA ALA A 89 -0.48 -4.09 11.45
C ALA A 89 0.63 -4.69 12.33
N TRP A 90 1.47 -5.56 11.75
CA TRP A 90 2.62 -6.13 12.45
C TRP A 90 3.62 -5.06 12.90
N GLU A 91 4.04 -4.18 11.99
CA GLU A 91 4.96 -3.08 12.29
C GLU A 91 4.41 -2.12 13.34
N THR A 92 3.09 -1.97 13.43
CA THR A 92 2.46 -1.16 14.47
C THR A 92 2.75 -1.72 15.86
N PHE A 93 2.74 -3.05 16.02
CA PHE A 93 3.11 -3.72 17.27
C PHE A 93 4.60 -3.58 17.57
N GLU A 94 5.47 -3.79 16.57
CA GLU A 94 6.91 -3.63 16.72
C GLU A 94 7.28 -2.21 17.15
N ASN A 95 6.70 -1.20 16.49
CA ASN A 95 6.92 0.19 16.84
C ASN A 95 6.41 0.54 18.24
N ALA A 96 5.35 -0.13 18.71
CA ALA A 96 4.84 0.05 20.07
C ALA A 96 5.64 -0.74 21.13
N GLY A 97 6.57 -1.61 20.73
CA GLY A 97 7.27 -2.53 21.63
C GLY A 97 6.35 -3.58 22.26
N ILE A 98 5.23 -3.89 21.61
CA ILE A 98 4.24 -4.86 22.09
C ILE A 98 4.47 -6.17 21.31
N PRO A 99 4.75 -7.30 21.97
CA PRO A 99 4.80 -8.59 21.29
C PRO A 99 3.43 -8.92 20.68
N ALA A 100 3.34 -9.12 19.36
CA ALA A 100 2.05 -9.39 18.71
C ALA A 100 1.31 -10.60 19.31
N ASP A 101 2.06 -11.64 19.72
CA ASP A 101 1.50 -12.83 20.36
C ASP A 101 0.85 -12.54 21.73
N SER A 102 1.19 -11.43 22.41
CA SER A 102 0.52 -11.06 23.67
C SER A 102 -0.93 -10.65 23.46
N MET A 103 -1.35 -10.41 22.22
CA MET A 103 -2.74 -10.09 21.85
C MET A 103 -3.58 -11.36 21.67
N ARG A 104 -2.99 -12.56 21.70
CA ARG A 104 -3.76 -13.80 21.59
C ARG A 104 -4.69 -13.95 22.80
N GLY A 105 -5.99 -14.05 22.53
CA GLY A 105 -7.03 -14.19 23.56
C GLY A 105 -7.40 -12.89 24.26
N SER A 106 -6.89 -11.73 23.83
CA SER A 106 -7.34 -10.43 24.31
C SER A 106 -8.66 -10.02 23.66
N ASN A 107 -9.35 -9.04 24.26
CA ASN A 107 -10.52 -8.39 23.66
C ASN A 107 -10.11 -7.23 22.74
N THR A 108 -9.18 -7.48 21.82
CA THR A 108 -8.70 -6.45 20.87
C THR A 108 -9.58 -6.41 19.62
N GLY A 109 -10.19 -5.26 19.36
CA GLY A 109 -10.94 -5.01 18.13
C GLY A 109 -10.03 -4.58 16.98
N VAL A 110 -10.39 -4.97 15.76
CA VAL A 110 -9.73 -4.54 14.51
C VAL A 110 -10.76 -3.84 13.64
N PHE A 111 -10.48 -2.61 13.23
CA PHE A 111 -11.36 -1.78 12.42
C PHE A 111 -10.59 -1.30 11.20
N ILE A 112 -11.08 -1.61 10.00
CA ILE A 112 -10.35 -1.42 8.74
C ILE A 112 -11.24 -0.66 7.77
N GLY A 113 -10.71 0.41 7.19
CA GLY A 113 -11.26 1.06 6.01
C GLY A 113 -10.58 0.49 4.76
N ILE A 114 -11.27 -0.40 4.04
CA ILE A 114 -10.82 -1.01 2.79
C ILE A 114 -12.00 -1.01 1.82
N GLY A 115 -11.76 -0.76 0.52
CA GLY A 115 -12.84 -0.64 -0.46
C GLY A 115 -12.38 -0.97 -1.87
N GLY A 116 -13.28 -1.56 -2.66
CA GLY A 116 -12.99 -2.07 -4.01
C GLY A 116 -12.04 -3.28 -4.00
N THR A 117 -12.30 -4.27 -4.84
CA THR A 117 -11.34 -5.34 -5.14
C THR A 117 -11.15 -5.41 -6.64
N ASP A 118 -10.35 -4.50 -7.17
CA ASP A 118 -10.03 -4.46 -8.61
C ASP A 118 -8.88 -5.43 -8.95
N TYR A 119 -8.37 -6.15 -7.94
CA TYR A 119 -7.27 -7.11 -8.08
C TYR A 119 -7.74 -8.50 -8.55
N SER A 120 -9.03 -8.82 -8.42
CA SER A 120 -9.55 -10.11 -8.89
C SER A 120 -9.52 -10.15 -10.42
N LYS A 121 -8.67 -11.02 -10.96
CA LYS A 121 -8.74 -11.49 -12.36
C LYS A 121 -9.74 -12.61 -12.52
#